data_AF-A0A2E0S8I1-F1
#
_entry.id   AF-A0A2E0S8I1-F1
#
_cell.length_a   1.000
_cell.length_b   1.000
_cell.length_c   1.000
_cell.angle_alpha   90.00
_cell.angle_beta   90.00
_cell.angle_gamma   90.00
#
_symmetry.space_group_name_H-M   'P 1'
#
loop_
_entity.id
_entity.type
_entity.pdbx_description
1 polymer ?
#
loop_
_entity_poly.entity_id
_entity_poly.type
_entity_poly.pdbx_seq_one_letter_code
_entity_poly.pdbx_strand_id
1 'polypeptide(L)'
;MAPEERVHQDPTTTSPFFLFLWEKKQKKMESVAEEWRPFLTAHVSSMGRYGSCMGVVSNPTAADGYSIIEVDGKAYPTHRAIGVAFGLLKGMDDPLEIDHIDGNLSDNRLANLQVVTALQNMHSYATGD
;
A
#
# COMPACT_ATOMS: atom_id res chain seq x y z
N MET A 1 -54.30 -26.08 7.02
CA MET A 1 -52.83 -26.08 6.82
C MET A 1 -52.52 -24.75 6.14
N ALA A 2 -52.17 -23.72 6.91
CA ALA A 2 -51.84 -22.39 6.39
C ALA A 2 -50.33 -22.34 6.07
N PRO A 3 -49.90 -21.62 5.02
CA PRO A 3 -48.49 -21.54 4.68
C PRO A 3 -47.76 -20.67 5.71
N GLU A 4 -46.61 -21.14 6.16
CA GLU A 4 -45.67 -20.38 6.98
C GLU A 4 -45.24 -19.11 6.24
N GLU A 5 -45.59 -17.95 6.79
CA GLU A 5 -45.07 -16.66 6.34
C GLU A 5 -43.55 -16.66 6.50
N ARG A 6 -42.85 -16.72 5.35
CA ARG A 6 -41.42 -16.48 5.28
C ARG A 6 -41.21 -15.00 5.59
N VAL A 7 -40.93 -14.71 6.86
CA VAL A 7 -40.62 -13.37 7.37
C VAL A 7 -39.47 -12.79 6.54
N HIS A 8 -39.78 -11.88 5.62
CA HIS A 8 -38.82 -10.95 5.06
C HIS A 8 -38.39 -10.05 6.21
N GLN A 9 -37.24 -10.36 6.81
CA GLN A 9 -36.62 -9.48 7.80
C GLN A 9 -36.09 -8.24 7.07
N ASP A 10 -36.75 -7.12 7.31
CA ASP A 10 -36.36 -5.79 6.87
C ASP A 10 -35.01 -5.43 7.54
N PRO A 11 -33.92 -5.11 6.80
CA PRO A 11 -32.58 -4.94 7.36
C PRO A 11 -32.42 -3.70 8.26
N THR A 12 -33.47 -2.90 8.44
CA THR A 12 -33.47 -1.66 9.21
C THR A 12 -33.71 -1.86 10.71
N THR A 13 -34.03 -3.09 11.16
CA THR A 13 -34.18 -3.42 12.61
C THR A 13 -32.90 -4.03 13.19
N THR A 14 -31.75 -3.40 12.91
CA THR A 14 -30.45 -3.90 13.39
C THR A 14 -30.11 -3.22 14.72
N SER A 15 -29.91 -4.01 15.77
CA SER A 15 -29.49 -3.53 17.10
C SER A 15 -28.31 -2.54 16.99
N PRO A 16 -28.26 -1.46 17.81
CA PRO A 16 -27.16 -0.49 17.79
C PRO A 16 -25.78 -1.14 17.93
N PHE A 17 -25.70 -2.30 18.60
CA PHE A 17 -24.48 -3.08 18.72
C PHE A 17 -24.09 -3.77 17.40
N PHE A 18 -25.07 -4.31 16.67
CA PHE A 18 -24.85 -4.88 15.34
C PHE A 18 -24.54 -3.80 14.30
N LEU A 19 -25.18 -2.64 14.37
CA LEU A 19 -24.84 -1.49 13.52
C LEU A 19 -23.41 -1.02 13.80
N PHE A 20 -23.01 -0.89 15.06
CA PHE A 20 -21.64 -0.56 15.44
C PHE A 20 -20.61 -1.60 14.98
N LEU A 21 -20.91 -2.90 15.12
CA LEU A 21 -20.05 -3.96 14.62
C LEU A 21 -20.00 -3.98 13.08
N TRP A 22 -21.10 -3.69 12.40
CA TRP A 22 -21.18 -3.56 10.95
C TRP A 22 -20.38 -2.35 10.47
N GLU A 23 -20.53 -1.19 11.09
CA GLU A 23 -19.73 0.02 10.83
C GLU A 23 -18.25 -0.24 11.05
N LYS A 24 -17.87 -0.95 12.12
CA LYS A 24 -16.48 -1.37 12.34
C LYS A 24 -16.01 -2.36 11.28
N LYS A 25 -16.88 -3.27 10.85
CA LYS A 25 -16.59 -4.20 9.76
C LYS A 25 -16.42 -3.45 8.44
N GLN A 26 -17.24 -2.45 8.14
CA GLN A 26 -17.11 -1.60 6.95
C GLN A 26 -15.84 -0.75 6.99
N LYS A 27 -15.53 -0.08 8.11
CA LYS A 27 -14.26 0.66 8.29
C LYS A 27 -13.02 -0.23 8.14
N LYS A 28 -13.09 -1.49 8.60
CA LYS A 28 -12.02 -2.48 8.44
C LYS A 28 -11.93 -3.06 7.02
N MET A 29 -13.01 -3.04 6.25
CA MET A 29 -13.06 -3.51 4.87
C MET A 29 -12.68 -2.40 3.87
N GLU A 30 -12.87 -1.14 4.25
CA GLU A 30 -12.43 0.04 3.48
C GLU A 30 -10.90 0.23 3.59
N SER A 31 -10.29 -0.20 4.70
CA SER A 31 -8.83 -0.19 4.91
C SER A 31 -8.05 -1.27 4.13
N VAL A 32 -8.70 -2.04 3.25
CA VAL A 32 -8.05 -2.99 2.33
C VAL A 32 -8.27 -2.64 0.86
N ALA A 33 -8.98 -1.54 0.56
CA ALA A 33 -9.03 -1.03 -0.79
C ALA A 33 -7.64 -0.53 -1.19
N GLU A 34 -7.14 -1.03 -2.31
CA GLU A 34 -5.89 -0.54 -2.86
C GLU A 34 -6.04 0.92 -3.28
N GLU A 35 -5.17 1.75 -2.72
CA GLU A 35 -5.16 3.18 -2.94
C GLU A 35 -4.13 3.50 -4.01
N TRP A 36 -4.49 4.32 -5.00
CA TRP A 36 -3.59 4.79 -6.05
C TRP A 36 -3.28 6.27 -5.85
N ARG A 37 -1.99 6.63 -5.95
CA ARG A 37 -1.51 8.00 -5.82
C ARG A 37 -0.68 8.37 -7.04
N PRO A 38 -0.75 9.64 -7.49
CA PRO A 38 0.07 10.11 -8.60
C PRO A 38 1.55 10.14 -8.21
N PHE A 39 2.40 9.79 -9.16
CA PHE A 39 3.85 9.96 -9.09
C PHE A 39 4.34 10.44 -10.45
N LEU A 40 4.64 11.75 -10.54
CA LEU A 40 4.90 12.44 -11.81
C LEU A 40 3.73 12.23 -12.79
N THR A 41 3.99 11.77 -14.02
CA THR A 41 2.97 11.47 -15.04
C THR A 41 2.33 10.08 -14.87
N ALA A 42 2.79 9.29 -13.90
CA ALA A 42 2.35 7.93 -13.63
C ALA A 42 1.62 7.82 -12.27
N HIS A 43 1.30 6.60 -11.86
CA HIS A 43 0.67 6.30 -10.58
C HIS A 43 1.37 5.12 -9.88
N VAL A 44 1.33 5.12 -8.55
CA VAL A 44 1.76 4.00 -7.71
C VAL A 44 0.68 3.68 -6.69
N SER A 45 0.61 2.42 -6.26
CA SER A 45 -0.42 1.96 -5.33
C SER A 45 0.12 1.61 -3.94
N SER A 46 -0.78 1.60 -2.96
CA SER A 46 -0.47 1.12 -1.60
C SER A 46 -0.11 -0.38 -1.57
N MET A 47 -0.41 -1.13 -2.63
CA MET A 47 -0.02 -2.54 -2.80
C MET A 47 1.32 -2.73 -3.51
N GLY A 48 2.06 -1.66 -3.80
CA GLY A 48 3.37 -1.76 -4.44
C GLY A 48 3.34 -1.79 -5.97
N ARG A 49 2.16 -1.63 -6.58
CA ARG A 49 1.99 -1.67 -8.04
C ARG A 49 2.30 -0.31 -8.69
N TYR A 50 2.72 -0.38 -9.94
CA TYR A 50 3.02 0.77 -10.79
C TYR A 50 2.04 0.83 -11.95
N GLY A 51 1.50 2.01 -12.23
CA GLY A 51 0.62 2.30 -13.36
C GLY A 51 1.26 3.36 -14.23
N SER A 52 1.69 2.99 -15.44
CA SER A 52 2.31 3.95 -16.37
C SER A 52 1.31 4.98 -16.88
N CYS A 53 1.81 6.08 -17.44
CA CYS A 53 0.99 7.10 -18.11
C CYS A 53 0.19 6.54 -19.30
N MET A 54 0.60 5.38 -19.84
CA MET A 54 -0.07 4.65 -20.91
C MET A 54 -1.19 3.72 -20.40
N GLY A 55 -1.43 3.68 -19.09
CA GLY A 55 -2.46 2.85 -18.46
C GLY A 55 -2.05 1.39 -18.23
N VAL A 56 -0.77 1.05 -18.40
CA VAL A 56 -0.26 -0.31 -18.14
C VAL A 56 0.06 -0.44 -16.65
N VAL A 57 -0.56 -1.43 -16.00
CA VAL A 57 -0.30 -1.76 -14.59
C VAL A 57 0.67 -2.93 -14.49
N SER A 58 1.71 -2.79 -13.67
CA SER A 58 2.67 -3.83 -13.36
C SER A 58 2.89 -3.97 -11.85
N ASN A 59 3.47 -5.11 -11.45
CA ASN A 59 3.94 -5.34 -10.09
C ASN A 59 5.48 -5.39 -10.10
N PRO A 60 6.18 -4.27 -9.85
CA PRO A 60 7.62 -4.21 -9.96
C PRO A 60 8.30 -5.09 -8.90
N THR A 61 8.97 -6.15 -9.35
CA THR A 61 9.78 -7.06 -8.54
C THR A 61 11.21 -7.09 -9.08
N ALA A 62 12.20 -7.21 -8.22
CA ALA A 62 13.59 -7.43 -8.63
C ALA A 62 14.07 -8.78 -8.10
N ALA A 63 14.85 -9.50 -8.90
CA ALA A 63 15.41 -10.79 -8.48
C ALA A 63 16.47 -10.61 -7.38
N ASP A 64 17.14 -9.46 -7.37
CA ASP A 64 18.31 -9.14 -6.56
C ASP A 64 18.29 -7.67 -6.12
N GLY A 65 17.39 -7.33 -5.20
CA GLY A 65 17.41 -6.03 -4.53
C GLY A 65 16.17 -5.18 -4.77
N TYR A 66 16.38 -3.89 -5.02
CA TYR A 66 15.31 -2.91 -5.17
C TYR A 66 14.73 -2.92 -6.59
N SER A 67 13.40 -3.04 -6.71
CA SER A 67 12.73 -2.87 -7.99
C SER A 67 12.75 -1.40 -8.45
N ILE A 68 12.73 -1.21 -9.77
CA ILE A 68 12.78 0.08 -10.44
C ILE A 68 11.56 0.22 -11.35
N ILE A 69 11.01 1.43 -11.41
CA ILE A 69 10.02 1.86 -12.39
C ILE A 69 10.61 2.92 -13.31
N GLU A 70 10.16 2.95 -14.55
CA GLU A 70 10.52 4.00 -15.50
C GLU A 70 9.34 4.96 -15.67
N VAL A 71 9.59 6.25 -15.44
CA VAL A 71 8.61 7.33 -15.62
C VAL A 71 9.27 8.43 -16.44
N ASP A 72 8.65 8.81 -17.54
CA ASP A 72 9.16 9.83 -18.48
C ASP A 72 10.63 9.60 -18.92
N GLY A 73 11.01 8.34 -19.11
CA GLY A 73 12.37 7.96 -19.53
C GLY A 73 13.42 8.01 -18.41
N LYS A 74 13.01 8.21 -17.15
CA LYS A 74 13.90 8.16 -15.98
C LYS A 74 13.54 7.01 -15.05
N ALA A 75 14.56 6.32 -14.57
CA ALA A 75 14.46 5.22 -13.62
C ALA A 75 14.34 5.74 -12.18
N TYR A 76 13.38 5.19 -11.43
CA TYR A 76 13.13 5.50 -10.03
C TYR A 76 13.00 4.21 -9.21
N PRO A 77 13.62 4.10 -8.01
CA PRO A 77 13.36 2.99 -7.11
C PRO A 77 11.89 2.97 -6.68
N THR A 78 11.23 1.82 -6.84
CA THR A 78 9.78 1.69 -6.63
C THR A 78 9.37 2.08 -5.21
N HIS A 79 10.07 1.57 -4.20
CA HIS A 79 9.80 1.86 -2.79
C HIS A 79 9.92 3.36 -2.48
N ARG A 80 10.90 4.08 -3.05
CA ARG A 80 11.01 5.55 -2.90
C ARG A 80 9.88 6.29 -3.60
N ALA A 81 9.50 5.87 -4.81
CA ALA A 81 8.38 6.47 -5.53
C ALA A 81 7.06 6.36 -4.74
N ILE A 82 6.79 5.19 -4.14
CA ILE A 82 5.67 4.98 -3.22
C ILE A 82 5.79 5.88 -2.01
N GLY A 83 6.99 5.95 -1.41
CA GLY A 83 7.27 6.83 -0.29
C GLY A 83 6.92 8.29 -0.55
N VAL A 84 7.32 8.82 -1.70
CA VAL A 84 6.98 10.19 -2.10
C VAL A 84 5.48 10.35 -2.34
N ALA A 85 4.86 9.43 -3.09
CA ALA A 85 3.44 9.52 -3.45
C ALA A 85 2.50 9.44 -2.23
N PHE A 86 2.90 8.73 -1.19
CA PHE A 86 2.17 8.58 0.07
C PHE A 86 2.67 9.51 1.20
N GLY A 87 3.61 10.41 0.90
CA GLY A 87 4.07 11.44 1.84
C GLY A 87 5.00 10.95 2.96
N LEU A 88 5.60 9.76 2.82
CA LEU A 88 6.70 9.30 3.67
C LEU A 88 7.99 10.11 3.43
N LEU A 89 8.21 10.54 2.19
CA LEU A 89 9.32 11.39 1.78
C LEU A 89 8.78 12.72 1.21
N LYS A 90 9.53 13.81 1.39
CA LYS A 90 9.17 15.12 0.81
C LYS A 90 9.41 15.18 -0.70
N GLY A 91 10.20 14.26 -1.23
CA GLY A 91 10.55 14.17 -2.64
C GLY A 91 11.61 13.10 -2.88
N MET A 92 12.00 12.91 -4.15
CA MET A 92 13.02 11.91 -4.49
C MET A 92 14.41 12.25 -3.94
N ASP A 93 14.68 13.53 -3.71
CA ASP A 93 15.94 14.05 -3.16
C ASP A 93 15.91 14.16 -1.62
N ASP A 94 14.89 13.62 -0.96
CA ASP A 94 14.82 13.60 0.51
C ASP A 94 16.00 12.77 1.07
N PRO A 95 16.78 13.30 2.04
CA PRO A 95 17.91 12.58 2.65
C PRO A 95 17.49 11.40 3.53
N LEU A 96 16.20 11.25 3.83
CA LEU A 96 15.68 10.08 4.49
C LEU A 96 15.64 8.88 3.52
N GLU A 97 15.83 7.70 4.08
CA GLU A 97 15.76 6.44 3.34
C GLU A 97 14.47 5.70 3.66
N ILE A 98 14.07 4.81 2.76
CA ILE A 98 12.97 3.88 2.99
C ILE A 98 13.55 2.48 3.09
N ASP A 99 13.16 1.79 4.15
CA ASP A 99 13.55 0.42 4.43
C ASP A 99 12.31 -0.49 4.43
N HIS A 100 12.54 -1.78 4.19
CA HIS A 100 11.52 -2.82 4.18
C HIS A 100 11.46 -3.48 5.55
N ILE A 101 10.31 -3.41 6.22
CA ILE A 101 10.11 -3.90 7.59
C ILE A 101 10.43 -5.40 7.70
N ASP A 102 10.05 -6.18 6.69
CA ASP A 102 10.31 -7.62 6.62
C ASP A 102 11.67 -8.00 6.00
N GLY A 103 12.47 -7.02 5.58
CA GLY A 103 13.74 -7.21 4.87
C GLY A 103 13.59 -7.74 3.43
N ASN A 104 12.36 -7.95 2.94
CA ASN A 104 12.09 -8.41 1.58
C ASN A 104 11.98 -7.23 0.63
N LEU A 105 13.07 -6.97 -0.09
CA LEU A 105 13.21 -5.84 -1.02
C LEU A 105 12.23 -5.87 -2.21
N SER A 106 11.62 -7.02 -2.49
CA SER A 106 10.58 -7.15 -3.51
C SER A 106 9.17 -6.78 -3.02
N ASP A 107 8.94 -6.76 -1.71
CA ASP A 107 7.63 -6.44 -1.14
C ASP A 107 7.46 -4.92 -0.96
N ASN A 108 7.05 -4.28 -2.04
CA ASN A 108 6.87 -2.83 -2.10
C ASN A 108 5.53 -2.34 -1.55
N ARG A 109 4.78 -3.17 -0.81
CA ARG A 109 3.52 -2.72 -0.19
C ARG A 109 3.80 -1.59 0.79
N LEU A 110 3.00 -0.52 0.78
CA LEU A 110 3.18 0.63 1.67
C LEU A 110 3.23 0.22 3.15
N ALA A 111 2.45 -0.78 3.54
CA ALA A 111 2.43 -1.33 4.89
C ALA A 111 3.74 -2.03 5.31
N ASN A 112 4.60 -2.37 4.34
CA ASN A 112 5.91 -2.97 4.55
C ASN A 112 7.06 -1.95 4.46
N LEU A 113 6.76 -0.67 4.19
CA LEU A 113 7.78 0.38 4.06
C LEU A 113 7.82 1.24 5.33
N GLN A 114 9.03 1.60 5.76
CA GLN A 114 9.25 2.53 6.87
C GLN A 114 10.31 3.56 6.51
N VAL A 115 10.19 4.77 7.08
CA VAL A 115 11.21 5.82 6.92
C VAL A 115 12.30 5.60 7.96
N VAL A 116 13.55 5.52 7.50
CA VAL A 116 14.73 5.39 8.35
C VAL A 116 15.69 6.54 8.09
N THR A 117 16.41 6.96 9.13
CA THR A 117 17.55 7.87 8.94
C THR A 117 18.73 7.09 8.37
N ALA A 118 19.62 7.77 7.62
CA ALA A 118 20.82 7.14 7.06
C ALA A 118 21.69 6.43 8.13
N LEU A 119 21.69 6.94 9.37
CA LEU A 119 22.41 6.32 10.50
C LEU A 119 21.74 5.02 10.98
N GLN A 120 20.41 4.92 10.91
CA GLN A 120 19.65 3.71 11.27
C GLN A 120 19.76 2.64 10.18
N ASN A 121 19.73 3.03 8.90
CA ASN A 121 19.91 2.12 7.77
C ASN A 121 21.28 1.42 7.81
N MET A 122 22.28 2.08 8.40
CA MET A 122 23.63 1.56 8.52
C MET A 122 23.78 0.37 9.47
N HIS A 123 22.87 0.24 10.44
CA HIS A 123 22.88 -0.86 11.41
C HIS A 123 22.11 -2.10 10.94
N SER A 124 21.11 -1.95 10.07
CA SER A 124 20.28 -3.06 9.58
C SER A 124 21.05 -4.06 8.70
N TYR A 125 22.06 -3.60 7.94
CA TYR A 125 22.86 -4.51 7.10
C TYR A 125 23.97 -5.26 7.86
N ALA A 126 24.24 -4.90 9.12
CA ALA A 126 25.40 -5.38 9.87
C ALA A 126 25.10 -6.54 10.83
N THR A 127 23.86 -7.05 10.87
CA THR A 127 23.47 -8.14 11.77
C THR A 127 22.84 -9.30 11.00
N GLY A 128 23.58 -9.81 10.01
CA GLY A 128 23.35 -11.12 9.41
C GLY A 128 24.59 -11.98 9.64
N ASP A 129 24.76 -12.47 10.86
CA ASP A 129 25.67 -13.57 11.22
C ASP A 129 24.90 -14.91 11.18
#